data_AF-A0A4V6I714-F1
#
_entry.id   AF-A0A4V6I714-F1
#
_cell.length_a   1.000
_cell.length_b   1.000
_cell.length_c   1.000
_cell.angle_alpha   90.00
_cell.angle_beta   90.00
_cell.angle_gamma   90.00
#
_symmetry.space_group_name_H-M   'P 1'
#
loop_
_entity.id
_entity.type
_entity.pdbx_description
1 polymer ?
#
loop_
_entity_poly.entity_id
_entity_poly.type
_entity_poly.pdbx_seq_one_letter_code
_entity_poly.pdbx_strand_id
1 'polypeptide(L)'
;METWAQRCDRHIFFTNSPMPSHIPHIAFSELGTRDHSWEKIRAVFKYAYENMYEKYDWYLRADDDAYIIMENLEKFVDYNPKKPYLFGFRWNFYVKNGFADGGAYVISRETLRMFYNEMKDNATLCPEIHRAEEDQELAKCLSKIGIYPGESIDEDGKLLFHHFHPLELMNPFLLQFIMKYSYDDFENVISRPLQPRNYQHAPPVTIRDANVPLPPLQC
;
A
#
# COMPACT_ATOMS: atom_id res chain seq x y z
N MET A 1 -14.52 -1.52 9.13
CA MET A 1 -13.90 -0.31 9.74
C MET A 1 -13.28 -0.58 11.11
N GLU A 2 -13.71 -1.61 11.85
CA GLU A 2 -13.28 -1.87 13.24
C GLU A 2 -11.88 -2.50 13.39
N THR A 3 -11.02 -2.37 12.38
CA THR A 3 -9.73 -3.07 12.31
C THR A 3 -8.59 -2.11 11.96
N TRP A 4 -7.86 -2.35 10.87
CA TRP A 4 -6.59 -1.68 10.56
C TRP A 4 -6.76 -0.20 10.20
N ALA A 5 -7.85 0.19 9.53
CA ALA A 5 -8.08 1.58 9.13
C ALA A 5 -8.17 2.56 10.32
N GLN A 6 -8.64 2.09 11.48
CA GLN A 6 -8.68 2.89 12.72
C GLN A 6 -7.31 3.11 13.35
N ARG A 7 -6.28 2.38 12.91
CA ARG A 7 -4.91 2.50 13.39
C ARG A 7 -4.06 3.46 12.54
N CYS A 8 -4.59 3.94 11.42
CA CYS A 8 -3.94 5.00 10.63
C CYS A 8 -4.15 6.37 11.30
N ASP A 9 -3.16 7.26 11.21
CA ASP A 9 -3.29 8.68 11.60
C ASP A 9 -4.53 9.34 11.00
N ARG A 10 -4.80 8.97 9.74
CA ARG A 10 -5.99 9.38 8.99
C ARG A 10 -6.33 8.33 7.94
N HIS A 11 -7.62 8.04 7.80
CA HIS A 11 -8.15 7.25 6.70
C HIS A 11 -9.30 8.01 6.02
N ILE A 12 -9.47 7.77 4.73
CA ILE A 12 -10.59 8.26 3.91
C ILE A 12 -10.96 7.13 2.94
N PHE A 13 -12.24 6.77 2.90
CA PHE A 13 -12.76 5.85 1.89
C PHE A 13 -13.11 6.62 0.62
N PHE A 14 -12.67 6.10 -0.53
CA PHE A 14 -13.09 6.63 -1.82
C PHE A 14 -14.10 5.68 -2.43
N THR A 15 -15.32 6.17 -2.65
CA THR A 15 -16.47 5.34 -2.98
C THR A 15 -17.16 5.84 -4.25
N ASN A 16 -18.06 5.02 -4.80
CA ASN A 16 -18.92 5.43 -5.91
C ASN A 16 -20.25 6.05 -5.44
N SER A 17 -20.53 6.04 -4.14
CA SER A 17 -21.77 6.52 -3.56
C SER A 17 -21.53 7.05 -2.14
N PRO A 18 -22.33 8.02 -1.67
CA PRO A 18 -22.21 8.54 -0.32
C PRO A 18 -22.35 7.44 0.75
N MET A 19 -21.52 7.51 1.78
CA MET A 19 -21.59 6.67 2.97
C MET A 19 -22.23 7.43 4.14
N PRO A 20 -22.64 6.75 5.23
CA PRO A 20 -23.02 7.42 6.47
C PRO A 20 -22.02 8.49 6.92
N SER A 21 -22.51 9.61 7.45
CA SER A 21 -21.72 10.81 7.74
C SER A 21 -20.59 10.63 8.77
N HIS A 22 -20.65 9.59 9.60
CA HIS A 22 -19.61 9.26 10.57
C HIS A 22 -18.41 8.53 9.94
N ILE A 23 -18.52 8.09 8.69
CA ILE A 23 -17.45 7.42 7.94
C ILE A 23 -16.72 8.49 7.12
N PRO A 24 -15.41 8.72 7.31
CA PRO A 24 -14.65 9.63 6.46
C PRO A 24 -14.60 9.10 5.03
N HIS A 25 -15.27 9.76 4.09
CA HIS A 25 -15.33 9.29 2.70
C HIS A 25 -15.46 10.43 1.70
N ILE A 26 -15.12 10.13 0.44
CA ILE A 26 -15.33 10.96 -0.74
C ILE A 26 -16.00 10.09 -1.81
N ALA A 27 -17.15 10.53 -2.29
CA ALA A 27 -17.91 9.82 -3.32
C ALA A 27 -17.61 10.41 -4.71
N PHE A 28 -17.18 9.56 -5.63
CA PHE A 28 -17.04 9.83 -7.06
C PHE A 28 -18.15 9.10 -7.83
N SER A 29 -19.34 9.70 -7.93
CA SER A 29 -20.52 9.09 -8.55
C SER A 29 -20.30 8.67 -10.01
N GLU A 30 -19.50 9.45 -10.74
CA GLU A 30 -19.20 9.22 -12.17
C GLU A 30 -18.12 8.15 -12.40
N LEU A 31 -17.36 7.78 -11.36
CA LEU A 31 -16.26 6.80 -11.46
C LEU A 31 -16.67 5.47 -10.82
N GLY A 32 -17.87 5.00 -11.15
CA GLY A 32 -18.49 3.86 -10.46
C GLY A 32 -17.95 2.49 -10.84
N THR A 33 -17.43 2.31 -12.06
CA THR A 33 -17.06 0.98 -12.59
C THR A 33 -15.58 0.65 -12.37
N ARG A 34 -15.24 -0.63 -12.52
CA ARG A 34 -13.84 -1.11 -12.47
C ARG A 34 -12.99 -0.51 -13.59
N ASP A 35 -13.57 -0.26 -14.75
CA ASP A 35 -12.85 0.32 -15.89
C ASP A 35 -12.42 1.77 -15.68
N HIS A 36 -12.86 2.41 -14.59
CA HIS A 36 -12.46 3.76 -14.17
C HIS A 36 -11.43 3.74 -13.02
N SER A 37 -10.79 2.60 -12.72
CA SER A 37 -9.85 2.50 -11.59
C SER A 37 -8.69 3.49 -11.70
N TRP A 38 -8.14 3.68 -12.91
CA TRP A 38 -7.05 4.64 -13.12
C TRP A 38 -7.48 6.07 -12.85
N GLU A 39 -8.63 6.50 -13.37
CA GLU A 39 -9.18 7.85 -13.12
C GLU A 39 -9.50 8.06 -11.65
N LYS A 40 -9.99 7.03 -10.95
CA LYS A 40 -10.18 7.07 -9.50
C LYS A 40 -8.87 7.32 -8.78
N ILE A 41 -7.81 6.56 -9.09
CA ILE A 41 -6.51 6.73 -8.44
C ILE A 41 -5.90 8.11 -8.72
N ARG A 42 -6.06 8.65 -9.93
CA ARG A 42 -5.67 10.04 -10.23
C ARG A 42 -6.42 11.03 -9.35
N ALA A 43 -7.74 10.88 -9.21
CA ALA A 43 -8.56 11.76 -8.36
C ALA A 43 -8.21 11.64 -6.87
N VAL A 44 -7.94 10.42 -6.39
CA VAL A 44 -7.49 10.12 -5.02
C VAL A 44 -6.18 10.82 -4.72
N PHE A 45 -5.16 10.64 -5.56
CA PHE A 45 -3.85 11.24 -5.32
C PHE A 45 -3.84 12.76 -5.54
N LYS A 46 -4.68 13.27 -6.45
CA LYS A 46 -4.96 14.70 -6.54
C LYS A 46 -5.51 15.24 -5.22
N TYR A 47 -6.53 14.59 -4.65
CA TYR A 47 -7.09 14.99 -3.37
C TYR A 47 -6.06 14.94 -2.24
N ALA A 48 -5.31 13.83 -2.16
CA ALA A 48 -4.26 13.66 -1.15
C ALA A 48 -3.21 14.77 -1.25
N TYR A 49 -2.76 15.11 -2.46
CA TYR A 49 -1.81 16.20 -2.65
C TYR A 49 -2.40 17.55 -2.21
N GLU A 50 -3.58 17.91 -2.70
CA GLU A 50 -4.17 19.24 -2.48
C GLU A 50 -4.59 19.48 -1.02
N ASN A 51 -4.89 18.43 -0.24
CA ASN A 51 -5.49 18.57 1.09
C ASN A 51 -4.63 18.01 2.24
N MET A 52 -3.69 17.11 1.93
CA MET A 52 -3.00 16.28 2.90
C MET A 52 -1.48 16.29 2.75
N TYR A 53 -0.92 16.75 1.62
CA TYR A 53 0.51 16.68 1.27
C TYR A 53 1.47 17.07 2.42
N GLU A 54 1.21 18.20 3.09
CA GLU A 54 2.11 18.72 4.12
C GLU A 54 1.95 18.01 5.47
N LYS A 55 0.85 17.28 5.66
CA LYS A 55 0.43 16.71 6.94
C LYS A 55 0.99 15.31 7.19
N TYR A 56 1.27 14.54 6.14
CA TYR A 56 1.69 13.13 6.27
C TYR A 56 2.95 12.84 5.48
N ASP A 57 3.77 11.95 6.03
CA ASP A 57 5.03 11.49 5.44
C ASP A 57 4.83 10.35 4.44
N TRP A 58 3.80 9.55 4.63
CA TRP A 58 3.50 8.35 3.85
C TRP A 58 2.02 8.27 3.51
N TYR A 59 1.72 7.75 2.32
CA TYR A 59 0.37 7.62 1.78
C TYR A 59 0.15 6.17 1.35
N LEU A 60 -0.74 5.50 2.07
CA LEU A 60 -1.13 4.12 1.82
C LEU A 60 -2.40 4.09 0.97
N ARG A 61 -2.36 3.40 -0.17
CA ARG A 61 -3.56 2.97 -0.89
C ARG A 61 -3.75 1.49 -0.62
N ALA A 62 -4.99 1.09 -0.33
CA ALA A 62 -5.37 -0.31 -0.21
C ALA A 62 -6.82 -0.51 -0.69
N ASP A 63 -7.12 -1.71 -1.18
CA ASP A 63 -8.48 -2.14 -1.50
C ASP A 63 -9.27 -2.51 -0.23
N ASP A 64 -10.59 -2.62 -0.36
CA ASP A 64 -11.50 -2.87 0.77
C ASP A 64 -11.50 -4.33 1.26
N ASP A 65 -10.84 -5.22 0.53
CA ASP A 65 -10.56 -6.62 0.88
C ASP A 65 -9.12 -6.84 1.39
N ALA A 66 -8.32 -5.78 1.53
CA ALA A 66 -6.99 -5.86 2.12
C ALA A 66 -6.99 -5.91 3.66
N TYR A 67 -5.98 -6.55 4.24
CA TYR A 67 -5.71 -6.52 5.67
C TYR A 67 -4.26 -6.10 5.94
N ILE A 68 -4.09 -5.10 6.81
CA ILE A 68 -2.80 -4.44 7.02
C ILE A 68 -2.47 -4.41 8.51
N ILE A 69 -1.26 -4.80 8.87
CA ILE A 69 -0.73 -4.65 10.22
C ILE A 69 0.03 -3.32 10.26
N MET A 70 -0.63 -2.25 10.71
CA MET A 70 -0.09 -0.88 10.63
C MET A 70 1.25 -0.74 11.35
N GLU A 71 1.43 -1.42 12.49
CA GLU A 71 2.68 -1.39 13.25
C GLU A 71 3.87 -1.97 12.46
N ASN A 72 3.62 -2.98 11.62
CA ASN A 72 4.65 -3.53 10.73
C ASN A 72 4.97 -2.56 9.60
N LEU A 73 3.93 -1.92 9.04
CA LEU A 73 4.10 -0.95 7.96
C LEU A 73 4.88 0.28 8.44
N GLU A 74 4.50 0.84 9.59
CA GLU A 74 5.17 1.99 10.21
C GLU A 74 6.65 1.70 10.49
N LYS A 75 6.95 0.53 11.07
CA LYS A 75 8.34 0.10 11.29
C LYS A 75 9.11 -0.02 9.97
N PHE A 76 8.47 -0.53 8.91
CA PHE A 76 9.11 -0.69 7.62
C PHE A 76 9.42 0.64 6.93
N VAL A 77 8.50 1.61 6.98
CA VAL A 77 8.67 2.88 6.26
C VAL A 77 9.54 3.91 7.01
N ASP A 78 10.46 3.45 7.87
CA ASP A 78 11.49 4.29 8.53
C ASP A 78 12.59 4.75 7.54
N TYR A 79 12.16 5.39 6.47
CA TYR A 79 12.97 6.01 5.43
C TYR A 79 12.70 7.52 5.42
N ASN A 80 13.62 8.29 4.82
CA ASN A 80 13.41 9.73 4.65
C ASN A 80 12.25 10.01 3.66
N PRO A 81 11.09 10.52 4.11
CA PRO A 81 9.90 10.70 3.25
C PRO A 81 10.08 11.79 2.18
N LYS A 82 11.16 12.58 2.25
CA LYS A 82 11.55 13.56 1.22
C LYS A 82 12.30 12.93 0.04
N LYS A 83 12.48 11.62 0.03
CA LYS A 83 13.00 10.86 -1.11
C LYS A 83 11.88 10.05 -1.73
N PRO A 84 11.91 9.83 -3.06
CA PRO A 84 10.81 9.18 -3.76
C PRO A 84 10.86 7.66 -3.57
N TYR A 85 9.98 7.16 -2.70
CA TYR A 85 9.74 5.73 -2.49
C TYR A 85 8.35 5.31 -2.97
N LEU A 86 8.29 4.11 -3.54
CA LEU A 86 7.08 3.33 -3.83
C LEU A 86 7.35 1.91 -3.34
N PHE A 87 6.54 1.42 -2.42
CA PHE A 87 6.64 0.06 -1.89
C PHE A 87 5.31 -0.67 -2.03
N GLY A 88 5.38 -1.99 -2.16
CA GLY A 88 4.24 -2.85 -2.42
C GLY A 88 4.72 -4.20 -2.94
N PHE A 89 3.79 -5.09 -3.26
CA PHE A 89 4.14 -6.37 -3.88
C PHE A 89 4.62 -6.15 -5.31
N ARG A 90 5.79 -6.67 -5.68
CA ARG A 90 6.43 -6.31 -6.96
C ARG A 90 6.19 -7.35 -8.04
N TRP A 91 5.34 -7.02 -9.01
CA TRP A 91 5.16 -7.83 -10.21
C TRP A 91 6.18 -7.48 -11.30
N ASN A 92 6.58 -8.48 -12.10
CA ASN A 92 7.63 -8.38 -13.13
C ASN A 92 7.11 -8.48 -14.58
N PHE A 93 5.80 -8.53 -14.76
CA PHE A 93 5.14 -8.63 -16.06
C PHE A 93 4.40 -7.33 -16.42
N TYR A 94 3.98 -7.18 -17.68
CA TYR A 94 3.30 -6.02 -18.28
C TYR A 94 4.04 -4.67 -18.25
N VAL A 95 4.73 -4.31 -17.17
CA VAL A 95 5.45 -3.04 -17.00
C VAL A 95 6.95 -3.31 -16.84
N LYS A 96 7.77 -2.65 -17.65
CA LYS A 96 9.23 -2.72 -17.54
C LYS A 96 9.66 -2.16 -16.19
N ASN A 97 10.53 -2.88 -15.47
CA ASN A 97 10.95 -2.59 -14.10
C ASN A 97 9.84 -2.74 -13.05
N GLY A 98 8.73 -3.38 -13.42
CA GLY A 98 7.68 -3.81 -12.52
C GLY A 98 6.68 -2.75 -12.10
N PHE A 99 5.67 -3.21 -11.36
CA PHE A 99 4.64 -2.41 -10.74
C PHE A 99 4.35 -2.92 -9.33
N ALA A 100 3.89 -2.03 -8.46
CA ALA A 100 3.41 -2.38 -7.12
C ALA A 100 1.94 -2.80 -7.25
N ASP A 101 1.60 -3.99 -6.73
CA ASP A 101 0.27 -4.58 -6.86
C ASP A 101 -0.87 -3.68 -6.37
N GLY A 102 -1.99 -3.69 -7.09
CA GLY A 102 -3.18 -2.91 -6.78
C GLY A 102 -3.76 -3.17 -5.38
N GLY A 103 -3.62 -4.36 -4.79
CA GLY A 103 -4.22 -4.68 -3.49
C GLY A 103 -3.78 -3.72 -2.38
N ALA A 104 -2.48 -3.43 -2.30
CA ALA A 104 -1.96 -2.39 -1.43
C ALA A 104 -0.55 -1.92 -1.84
N TYR A 105 -0.34 -0.60 -1.80
CA TYR A 105 0.98 0.01 -1.95
C TYR A 105 1.09 1.31 -1.14
N VAL A 106 2.31 1.66 -0.77
CA VAL A 106 2.62 2.87 0.00
C VAL A 106 3.61 3.73 -0.78
N ILE A 107 3.35 5.04 -0.80
CA ILE A 107 4.23 6.03 -1.41
C ILE A 107 4.68 7.07 -0.39
N SER A 108 5.93 7.52 -0.52
CA SER A 108 6.44 8.64 0.25
C SER A 108 5.79 9.96 -0.13
N ARG A 109 5.89 10.97 0.75
CA ARG A 109 5.51 12.35 0.47
C ARG A 109 6.14 12.88 -0.82
N GLU A 110 7.42 12.63 -1.05
CA GLU A 110 8.08 13.10 -2.28
C GLU A 110 7.52 12.43 -3.54
N THR A 111 7.25 11.12 -3.51
CA THR A 111 6.59 10.42 -4.62
C THR A 111 5.21 11.02 -4.92
N LEU A 112 4.41 11.34 -3.89
CA LEU A 112 3.11 11.98 -4.09
C LEU A 112 3.24 13.32 -4.82
N ARG A 113 4.20 14.17 -4.43
CA ARG A 113 4.45 15.46 -5.09
C ARG A 113 4.85 15.27 -6.55
N MET A 114 5.80 14.37 -6.80
CA MET A 114 6.30 14.09 -8.14
C MET A 114 5.19 13.53 -9.04
N PHE A 115 4.39 12.60 -8.51
CA PHE A 115 3.26 12.03 -9.23
C PHE A 115 2.17 13.06 -9.56
N TYR A 116 1.80 13.93 -8.61
CA TYR A 116 0.83 15.00 -8.85
C TYR A 116 1.25 15.94 -9.98
N ASN A 117 2.52 16.38 -9.98
CA ASN A 117 3.03 17.26 -11.03
C ASN A 117 3.02 16.55 -12.39
N GLU A 118 3.42 15.28 -12.45
CA GLU A 118 3.42 14.53 -13.70
C GLU A 118 1.99 14.33 -14.25
N MET A 119 1.00 14.06 -13.39
CA MET A 119 -0.41 13.98 -13.78
C MET A 119 -0.95 15.29 -14.39
N LYS A 120 -0.46 16.44 -13.91
CA LYS A 120 -0.89 17.77 -14.34
C LYS A 120 -0.22 18.21 -15.64
N ASP A 121 1.09 18.00 -15.72
CA ASP A 121 1.92 18.61 -16.75
C ASP A 121 2.11 17.71 -17.97
N ASN A 122 1.81 16.40 -17.86
CA ASN A 122 2.16 15.44 -18.89
C ASN A 122 1.05 14.44 -19.26
N ALA A 123 0.08 14.93 -20.03
CA ALA A 123 -1.01 14.10 -20.55
C ALA A 123 -0.57 12.97 -21.49
N THR A 124 0.67 13.00 -22.01
CA THR A 124 1.20 11.91 -22.85
C THR A 124 1.77 10.78 -22.01
N LEU A 125 2.50 11.11 -20.94
CA LEU A 125 3.17 10.11 -20.11
C LEU A 125 2.28 9.56 -19.00
N CYS A 126 1.34 10.38 -18.51
CA CYS A 126 0.33 9.99 -17.55
C CYS A 126 -1.02 10.42 -18.11
N PRO A 127 -1.55 9.69 -19.11
CA PRO A 127 -2.78 10.05 -19.80
C PRO A 127 -4.00 9.82 -18.90
N GLU A 128 -5.03 10.64 -19.08
CA GLU A 128 -6.34 10.45 -18.45
C GLU A 128 -7.18 9.59 -19.38
N ILE A 129 -7.15 8.27 -19.16
CA ILE A 129 -7.75 7.24 -20.03
C ILE A 129 -8.55 6.26 -19.19
N HIS A 130 -9.56 5.63 -19.78
CA HIS A 130 -10.36 4.58 -19.15
C HIS A 130 -9.58 3.27 -19.05
N ARG A 131 -9.12 2.93 -17.84
CA ARG A 131 -8.34 1.71 -17.60
C ARG A 131 -8.66 1.09 -16.23
N ALA A 132 -8.82 -0.23 -16.25
CA ALA A 132 -9.04 -1.04 -15.06
C ALA A 132 -7.74 -1.36 -14.29
N GLU A 133 -6.59 -1.38 -14.95
CA GLU A 133 -5.29 -1.72 -14.35
C GLU A 133 -4.56 -0.47 -13.84
N GLU A 134 -5.06 0.12 -12.75
CA GLU A 134 -4.57 1.39 -12.20
C GLU A 134 -3.12 1.30 -11.69
N ASP A 135 -2.73 0.16 -11.16
CA ASP A 135 -1.40 -0.13 -10.65
C ASP A 135 -0.34 -0.13 -11.77
N GLN A 136 -0.69 -0.68 -12.93
CA GLN A 136 0.15 -0.67 -14.12
C GLN A 136 0.27 0.73 -14.72
N GLU A 137 -0.82 1.50 -14.78
CA GLU A 137 -0.78 2.88 -15.28
C GLU A 137 0.00 3.80 -14.32
N LEU A 138 -0.17 3.63 -13.01
CA LEU A 138 0.63 4.31 -11.99
C LEU A 138 2.13 4.03 -12.20
N ALA A 139 2.51 2.76 -12.34
CA ALA A 139 3.90 2.37 -12.55
C ALA A 139 4.46 2.91 -13.86
N LYS A 140 3.70 2.88 -14.96
CA LYS A 140 4.11 3.49 -16.24
C LYS A 140 4.39 4.98 -16.07
N CYS A 141 3.52 5.70 -15.38
CA CYS A 141 3.67 7.13 -15.10
C CYS A 141 4.94 7.41 -14.27
N LEU A 142 5.07 6.74 -13.12
CA LEU A 142 6.20 6.91 -12.19
C LEU A 142 7.56 6.52 -12.80
N SER A 143 7.59 5.48 -13.65
CA SER A 143 8.81 5.01 -14.30
C SER A 143 9.49 6.08 -15.15
N LYS A 144 8.72 7.05 -15.68
CA LYS A 144 9.24 8.12 -16.55
C LYS A 144 10.05 9.15 -15.78
N ILE A 145 9.73 9.33 -14.52
CA ILE A 145 10.44 10.21 -13.58
C ILE A 145 11.41 9.41 -12.69
N GLY A 146 11.72 8.18 -13.10
CA GLY A 146 12.74 7.35 -12.46
C GLY A 146 12.32 6.70 -11.14
N ILE A 147 11.01 6.62 -10.86
CA ILE A 147 10.47 6.00 -9.66
C ILE A 147 9.99 4.59 -10.01
N TYR A 148 10.45 3.60 -9.26
CA TYR A 148 10.14 2.19 -9.44
C TYR A 148 9.77 1.54 -8.10
N PRO A 149 9.01 0.42 -8.09
CA PRO A 149 8.75 -0.32 -6.87
C PRO A 149 10.04 -0.79 -6.19
N GLY A 150 10.25 -0.35 -4.96
CA GLY A 150 11.37 -0.74 -4.10
C GLY A 150 11.15 -2.09 -3.43
N GLU A 151 12.24 -2.75 -3.05
CA GLU A 151 12.19 -3.98 -2.28
C GLU A 151 11.46 -3.77 -0.95
N SER A 152 10.54 -4.68 -0.64
CA SER A 152 9.63 -4.57 0.51
C SER A 152 9.73 -5.81 1.41
N ILE A 153 10.91 -5.99 2.00
CA ILE A 153 11.23 -7.08 2.92
C ILE A 153 11.50 -6.54 4.33
N ASP A 154 11.22 -7.34 5.36
CA ASP A 154 11.56 -7.03 6.74
C ASP A 154 13.03 -7.37 7.07
N GLU A 155 13.43 -7.08 8.31
CA GLU A 155 14.78 -7.35 8.85
C GLU A 155 15.16 -8.84 8.81
N ASP A 156 14.18 -9.74 8.81
CA ASP A 156 14.37 -11.20 8.72
C ASP A 156 14.38 -11.69 7.25
N GLY A 157 14.24 -10.76 6.29
CA GLY A 157 14.13 -11.01 4.85
C GLY A 157 12.84 -11.72 4.45
N LYS A 158 11.75 -11.47 5.17
CA LYS A 158 10.40 -11.90 4.82
C LYS A 158 9.68 -10.80 4.07
N LEU A 159 8.81 -11.18 3.16
CA LEU A 159 8.01 -10.21 2.40
C LEU A 159 6.99 -9.53 3.30
N LEU A 160 6.80 -8.23 3.10
CA LEU A 160 5.84 -7.42 3.85
C LEU A 160 4.51 -7.26 3.14
N PHE A 161 4.52 -7.30 1.81
CA PHE A 161 3.33 -7.24 0.98
C PHE A 161 3.09 -8.61 0.37
N HIS A 162 1.82 -8.98 0.23
CA HIS A 162 1.39 -10.23 -0.39
C HIS A 162 0.13 -9.94 -1.22
N HIS A 163 0.12 -10.42 -2.46
CA HIS A 163 -1.06 -10.31 -3.33
C HIS A 163 -2.17 -11.28 -2.91
N PHE A 164 -1.81 -12.52 -2.62
CA PHE A 164 -2.77 -13.58 -2.33
C PHE A 164 -3.08 -13.68 -0.84
N HIS A 165 -4.30 -14.08 -0.52
CA HIS A 165 -4.69 -14.42 0.84
C HIS A 165 -3.80 -15.58 1.36
N PRO A 166 -3.45 -15.65 2.66
CA PRO A 166 -2.58 -16.71 3.18
C PRO A 166 -3.01 -18.14 2.83
N LEU A 167 -4.33 -18.39 2.74
CA LEU A 167 -4.86 -19.70 2.34
C LEU A 167 -4.63 -20.02 0.86
N GLU A 168 -4.57 -19.01 -0.01
CA GLU A 168 -4.31 -19.17 -1.44
C GLU A 168 -2.84 -19.46 -1.71
N LEU A 169 -1.93 -18.98 -0.85
CA LEU A 169 -0.50 -19.31 -0.92
C LEU A 169 -0.23 -20.82 -0.70
N MET A 170 -1.19 -21.56 -0.14
CA MET A 170 -1.10 -23.02 -0.03
C MET A 170 -1.39 -23.74 -1.37
N ASN A 171 -1.87 -23.02 -2.39
CA ASN A 171 -2.10 -23.56 -3.72
C ASN A 171 -0.78 -23.61 -4.51
N PRO A 172 -0.29 -24.81 -4.90
CA PRO A 172 0.98 -24.94 -5.62
C PRO A 172 1.03 -24.17 -6.95
N PHE A 173 -0.10 -24.02 -7.64
CA PHE A 173 -0.16 -23.29 -8.91
C PHE A 173 0.00 -21.79 -8.71
N LEU A 174 -0.64 -21.22 -7.67
CA LEU A 174 -0.49 -19.80 -7.35
C LEU A 174 0.92 -19.52 -6.82
N LEU A 175 1.49 -20.42 -6.04
CA LEU A 175 2.88 -20.30 -5.61
C LEU A 175 3.86 -20.28 -6.80
N GLN A 176 3.70 -21.20 -7.75
CA GLN A 176 4.51 -21.21 -8.98
C GLN A 176 4.31 -19.94 -9.81
N PHE A 177 3.09 -19.43 -9.88
CA PHE A 177 2.79 -18.17 -10.55
C PHE A 177 3.58 -17.02 -9.91
N ILE A 178 3.51 -16.87 -8.58
CA ILE A 178 4.24 -15.83 -7.85
C ILE A 178 5.74 -15.95 -8.08
N MET A 179 6.32 -17.14 -7.93
CA MET A 179 7.77 -17.34 -8.12
C MET A 179 8.24 -16.96 -9.53
N LYS A 180 7.38 -17.16 -10.53
CA LYS A 180 7.69 -16.81 -11.92
C LYS A 180 7.54 -15.31 -12.19
N TYR A 181 6.51 -14.69 -11.61
CA TYR A 181 6.02 -13.40 -12.05
C TYR A 181 6.29 -12.25 -11.06
N SER A 182 6.86 -12.52 -9.88
CA SER A 182 7.29 -11.50 -8.94
C SER A 182 8.79 -11.21 -9.05
N TYR A 183 9.21 -10.02 -8.61
CA TYR A 183 10.63 -9.70 -8.41
C TYR A 183 11.20 -10.28 -7.11
N ASP A 184 10.31 -10.63 -6.19
CA ASP A 184 10.66 -11.05 -4.86
C ASP A 184 10.95 -12.55 -4.81
N ASP A 185 12.07 -12.93 -4.19
CA ASP A 185 12.48 -14.33 -4.08
C ASP A 185 11.65 -15.07 -3.02
N PHE A 186 10.51 -15.61 -3.46
CA PHE A 186 9.58 -16.35 -2.60
C PHE A 186 10.16 -17.65 -2.03
N GLU A 187 11.12 -18.28 -2.71
CA GLU A 187 11.73 -19.52 -2.23
C GLU A 187 12.53 -19.26 -0.95
N ASN A 188 13.31 -18.18 -0.91
CA ASN A 188 14.06 -17.78 0.28
C ASN A 188 13.13 -17.32 1.43
N VAL A 189 11.97 -16.76 1.12
CA VAL A 189 11.00 -16.28 2.11
C VAL A 189 10.30 -17.46 2.81
N ILE A 190 9.90 -18.51 2.07
CA ILE A 190 9.22 -19.69 2.62
C ILE A 190 10.21 -20.66 3.29
N SER A 191 11.42 -20.82 2.73
CA SER A 191 12.40 -21.80 3.23
C SER A 191 13.19 -21.35 4.47
N ARG A 192 13.23 -20.05 4.77
CA ARG A 192 13.88 -19.53 6.00
C ARG A 192 13.12 -20.01 7.23
N PRO A 193 13.71 -20.85 8.10
CA PRO A 193 13.11 -21.23 9.37
C PRO A 193 12.76 -19.97 10.16
N LEU A 194 11.61 -19.95 10.83
CA LEU A 194 11.37 -18.95 11.86
C LEU A 194 12.51 -19.09 12.88
N GLN A 195 13.44 -18.12 12.89
CA GLN A 195 14.43 -18.04 13.95
C GLN A 195 13.62 -17.87 15.24
N PRO A 196 13.77 -18.74 16.25
CA PRO A 196 13.15 -18.51 17.53
C PRO A 196 13.72 -17.18 18.04
N ARG A 197 12.87 -16.15 18.13
CA ARG A 197 13.20 -15.00 18.97
C ARG A 197 13.49 -15.57 20.35
N ASN A 198 14.72 -15.39 20.84
CA ASN A 198 15.07 -15.70 22.23
C ASN A 198 14.26 -14.78 23.15
N TYR A 199 13.01 -15.15 23.40
CA TYR A 199 12.16 -14.58 24.45
C TYR A 199 12.65 -15.08 25.81
N GLN A 200 13.93 -14.87 26.14
CA GLN A 200 14.42 -15.12 27.50
C GLN A 200 14.40 -13.85 28.37
N HIS A 201 14.15 -12.67 27.79
CA HIS A 201 14.07 -11.40 28.52
C HIS A 201 12.86 -10.52 28.19
N ALA A 202 11.77 -11.08 27.66
CA ALA A 202 10.50 -10.36 27.70
C ALA A 202 9.94 -10.41 29.14
N PRO A 203 9.69 -9.27 29.79
CA PRO A 203 9.00 -9.28 31.08
C PRO A 203 7.64 -9.96 30.90
N PRO A 204 7.15 -10.72 31.89
CA PRO A 204 5.87 -11.40 31.80
C PRO A 204 4.78 -10.40 31.44
N VAL A 205 4.02 -10.71 30.38
CA VAL A 205 2.83 -9.97 30.02
C VAL A 205 1.81 -10.19 31.14
N THR A 206 1.76 -9.26 32.08
CA THR A 206 0.63 -9.14 33.00
C THR A 206 -0.60 -8.82 32.17
N ILE A 207 -1.57 -9.73 32.18
CA ILE A 207 -2.93 -9.45 31.70
C ILE A 207 -3.42 -8.24 32.51
N ARG A 208 -3.45 -7.07 31.88
CA ARG A 208 -4.03 -5.88 32.51
C ARG A 208 -5.54 -6.03 32.47
N ASP A 209 -6.18 -5.77 33.61
CA ASP A 209 -7.63 -5.76 33.76
C ASP A 209 -8.28 -4.99 32.61
N ALA A 210 -9.33 -5.59 32.02
CA ALA A 210 -10.08 -5.06 30.88
C ALA A 210 -10.84 -3.73 31.17
N ASN A 211 -10.63 -3.13 32.34
CA ASN A 211 -11.30 -1.92 32.81
C ASN A 211 -10.35 -0.72 33.00
N VAL A 212 -9.10 -0.80 32.54
CA VAL A 212 -8.19 0.36 32.53
C VAL A 212 -8.24 1.02 31.15
N PRO A 213 -8.72 2.27 31.03
CA PRO A 213 -8.65 3.00 29.76
C PRO A 213 -7.19 3.10 29.31
N LEU A 214 -6.92 2.68 28.08
CA LEU A 214 -5.63 2.91 27.46
C LEU A 214 -5.39 4.43 27.39
N PRO A 215 -4.16 4.91 27.67
CA PRO A 215 -3.84 6.30 27.40
C PRO A 215 -4.11 6.59 25.91
N PRO A 216 -4.50 7.82 25.54
CA PRO A 216 -4.63 8.18 24.15
C PRO A 216 -3.27 7.93 23.48
N LEU A 217 -3.25 6.92 22.60
CA LEU A 217 -2.16 6.72 21.66
C LEU A 217 -2.21 7.91 20.71
N GLN A 218 -1.33 8.87 20.97
CA GLN A 218 -0.90 9.80 19.94
C GLN A 218 -0.02 9.02 18.98
N CYS A 219 -0.54 8.75 17.79
CA CYS A 219 0.25 8.63 16.58
C CYS A 219 0.55 10.04 16.07
#